data_AF-A0A8S3VES8-F1
#
_entry.id   AF-A0A8S3VES8-F1
#
_cell.length_a   1.000
_cell.length_b   1.000
_cell.length_c   1.000
_cell.angle_alpha   90.00
_cell.angle_beta   90.00
_cell.angle_gamma   90.00
#
_symmetry.space_group_name_H-M   'P 1'
#
loop_
_entity.id
_entity.type
_entity.pdbx_description
1 polymer ?
#
loop_
_entity_poly.entity_id
_entity_poly.type
_entity_poly.pdbx_seq_one_letter_code
_entity_poly.pdbx_strand_id
1 'polypeptide(L)'
;MTSEYFFLQLGPDYKKYSATFNDHGFTDVETICTMETKEDLLTMFPHESMPLGHRRKIEAAVKNLKTATSTKPYDNFSNNKEPCRGDEEIGSLSKIQGKQVDKLRELNDKLGKAVAAQKEIEKFIPLPEPEGPYKTQICSICHVRGHKSDGNKDRSHCMKEPCTSWEYCGRRDKHKPEVSRMKKEMEKEIKELNRDITEVKNEKEQMDIFAERSQSSFMHLMKLRLKAINPMKYSLCTNLLMRDLITLNIRTNY
;
A
#
# COMPACT_ATOMS: atom_id res chain seq x y z
N MET A 1 -19.84 -20.04 -28.68
CA MET A 1 -18.55 -19.34 -28.91
C MET A 1 -17.58 -19.84 -27.84
N THR A 2 -16.46 -20.44 -28.23
CA THR A 2 -15.50 -21.05 -27.29
C THR A 2 -14.66 -19.99 -26.57
N SER A 3 -14.07 -20.34 -25.43
CA SER A 3 -13.14 -19.49 -24.69
C SER A 3 -11.94 -19.06 -25.56
N GLU A 4 -11.39 -19.98 -26.36
CA GLU A 4 -10.27 -19.69 -27.27
C GLU A 4 -10.62 -18.61 -28.29
N TYR A 5 -11.84 -18.65 -28.85
CA TYR A 5 -12.31 -17.63 -29.77
C TYR A 5 -12.51 -16.26 -29.09
N PHE A 6 -13.00 -16.26 -27.84
CA PHE A 6 -13.08 -15.04 -27.04
C PHE A 6 -11.71 -14.37 -26.87
N PHE A 7 -10.68 -15.12 -26.49
CA PHE A 7 -9.34 -14.57 -26.31
C PHE A 7 -8.70 -14.13 -27.63
N LEU A 8 -8.96 -14.84 -28.73
CA LEU A 8 -8.50 -14.43 -30.06
C LEU A 8 -9.05 -13.05 -30.46
N GLN A 9 -10.30 -12.73 -30.11
CA GLN A 9 -10.88 -11.40 -30.37
C GLN A 9 -10.21 -10.27 -29.56
N LEU A 10 -9.60 -10.58 -28.41
CA LEU A 10 -8.85 -9.61 -27.61
C LEU A 10 -7.45 -9.34 -28.15
N GLY A 11 -6.95 -10.23 -29.02
CA GLY A 11 -5.65 -10.16 -29.67
C GLY A 11 -4.82 -11.42 -29.47
N PRO A 12 -3.80 -11.65 -30.31
CA PRO A 12 -2.98 -12.87 -30.29
C PRO A 12 -2.30 -13.09 -28.92
N ASP A 13 -1.89 -12.01 -28.25
CA ASP A 13 -1.22 -12.06 -26.93
C ASP A 13 -2.10 -12.59 -25.80
N TYR A 14 -3.43 -12.65 -26.00
CA TYR A 14 -4.40 -13.12 -25.02
C TYR A 14 -4.69 -14.60 -25.15
N LYS A 15 -4.34 -15.23 -26.28
CA LYS A 15 -4.56 -16.66 -26.53
C LYS A 15 -3.97 -17.54 -25.43
N LYS A 16 -2.80 -17.16 -24.89
CA LYS A 16 -2.11 -17.89 -23.83
C LYS A 16 -2.91 -18.06 -22.53
N TYR A 17 -3.96 -17.26 -22.32
CA TYR A 17 -4.81 -17.36 -21.13
C TYR A 17 -5.96 -18.36 -21.28
N SER A 18 -6.27 -18.82 -22.50
CA SER A 18 -7.43 -19.70 -22.73
C SER A 18 -7.29 -21.04 -22.01
N ALA A 19 -6.08 -21.61 -21.95
CA ALA A 19 -5.81 -22.86 -21.27
C ALA A 19 -6.14 -22.75 -19.77
N THR A 20 -5.64 -21.70 -19.10
CA THR A 20 -5.92 -21.48 -17.69
C THR A 20 -7.41 -21.30 -17.42
N PHE A 21 -8.15 -20.59 -18.28
CA PHE A 21 -9.60 -20.46 -18.14
C PHE A 21 -10.30 -21.82 -18.28
N ASN A 22 -9.90 -22.64 -19.26
CA ASN A 22 -10.43 -23.98 -19.44
C ASN A 22 -10.15 -24.89 -18.23
N ASP A 23 -8.96 -24.83 -17.65
CA ASP A 23 -8.57 -25.60 -16.45
C ASP A 23 -9.40 -25.24 -15.21
N HIS A 24 -10.00 -24.04 -15.20
CA HIS A 24 -10.90 -23.54 -14.17
C HIS A 24 -12.39 -23.71 -14.54
N GLY A 25 -12.69 -24.30 -15.70
CA GLY A 25 -14.05 -24.63 -16.16
C GLY A 25 -14.70 -23.58 -17.06
N PHE A 26 -14.00 -22.50 -17.40
CA PHE A 26 -14.52 -21.44 -18.29
C PHE A 26 -14.24 -21.75 -19.76
N THR A 27 -14.96 -22.75 -20.29
CA THR A 27 -14.74 -23.30 -21.63
C THR A 27 -15.40 -22.53 -22.77
N ASP A 28 -16.35 -21.66 -22.45
CA ASP A 28 -17.15 -20.93 -23.42
C ASP A 28 -17.54 -19.53 -22.90
N VAL A 29 -18.14 -18.73 -23.78
CA VAL A 29 -18.54 -17.36 -23.44
C VAL A 29 -19.61 -17.31 -22.34
N GLU A 30 -20.47 -18.32 -22.24
CA GLU A 30 -21.57 -18.34 -21.27
C GLU A 30 -21.02 -18.52 -19.85
N THR A 31 -20.11 -19.48 -19.68
CA THR A 31 -19.36 -19.71 -18.44
C THR A 31 -18.46 -18.52 -18.10
N ILE A 32 -17.75 -17.92 -19.07
CA ILE A 32 -16.95 -16.70 -18.87
C ILE A 32 -17.82 -15.52 -18.36
N CYS A 33 -19.04 -15.38 -18.88
CA CYS A 33 -19.98 -14.34 -18.44
C CYS A 33 -20.44 -14.50 -16.99
N THR A 34 -20.24 -15.66 -16.36
CA THR A 34 -20.67 -15.90 -14.97
C THR A 34 -19.61 -15.53 -13.94
N MET A 35 -18.41 -15.16 -14.42
CA MET A 35 -17.29 -14.81 -13.55
C MET A 35 -17.51 -13.51 -12.76
N GLU A 36 -17.10 -13.51 -11.50
CA GLU A 36 -16.78 -12.31 -10.73
C GLU A 36 -15.41 -11.81 -11.22
N THR A 37 -15.43 -11.02 -12.29
CA THR A 37 -14.27 -10.72 -13.13
C THR A 37 -13.00 -10.33 -12.38
N LYS A 38 -13.10 -9.55 -11.30
CA LYS A 38 -11.90 -9.08 -10.60
C LYS A 38 -11.34 -10.16 -9.66
N GLU A 39 -12.21 -10.81 -8.92
CA GLU A 39 -11.91 -11.83 -7.92
C GLU A 39 -11.46 -13.14 -8.58
N ASP A 40 -12.16 -13.59 -9.62
CA ASP A 40 -11.87 -14.83 -10.33
C ASP A 40 -10.57 -14.72 -11.14
N LEU A 41 -10.27 -13.55 -11.73
CA LEU A 41 -8.99 -13.32 -12.42
C LEU A 41 -7.80 -13.25 -11.47
N LEU A 42 -7.98 -12.68 -10.27
CA LEU A 42 -6.94 -12.72 -9.23
C LEU A 42 -6.65 -14.15 -8.79
N THR A 43 -7.65 -15.02 -8.83
CA THR A 43 -7.52 -16.42 -8.44
C THR A 43 -6.83 -17.26 -9.50
N MET A 44 -7.25 -17.13 -10.77
CA MET A 44 -6.65 -17.85 -11.88
C MET A 44 -5.22 -17.38 -12.18
N PHE A 45 -4.92 -16.11 -11.85
CA PHE A 45 -3.64 -15.47 -12.12
C PHE A 45 -3.18 -14.70 -10.88
N PRO A 46 -2.64 -15.39 -9.86
CA PRO A 46 -2.06 -14.73 -8.68
C PRO A 46 -0.94 -13.76 -9.11
N HIS A 47 -0.69 -12.74 -8.27
CA HIS A 47 0.13 -11.57 -8.59
C HIS A 47 1.44 -11.94 -9.32
N GLU A 48 1.78 -11.16 -10.36
CA GLU A 48 2.90 -11.32 -11.32
C GLU A 48 2.66 -12.19 -12.57
N SER A 49 1.74 -13.16 -12.54
CA SER A 49 1.50 -14.04 -13.70
C SER A 49 0.79 -13.37 -14.90
N MET A 50 0.06 -12.27 -14.65
CA MET A 50 -0.66 -11.51 -15.68
C MET A 50 -0.39 -10.02 -15.56
N PRO A 51 0.07 -9.35 -16.64
CA PRO A 51 0.22 -7.89 -16.65
C PRO A 51 -1.09 -7.17 -16.35
N LEU A 52 -1.02 -6.11 -15.54
CA LEU A 52 -2.19 -5.29 -15.15
C LEU A 52 -3.01 -4.79 -16.36
N GLY A 53 -2.34 -4.42 -17.46
CA GLY A 53 -3.02 -4.00 -18.69
C GLY A 53 -3.85 -5.11 -19.32
N HIS A 54 -3.34 -6.35 -19.30
CA HIS A 54 -4.06 -7.52 -19.82
C HIS A 54 -5.27 -7.84 -18.95
N ARG A 55 -5.10 -7.82 -17.62
CA ARG A 55 -6.20 -8.03 -16.68
C ARG A 55 -7.34 -7.05 -16.91
N ARG A 56 -7.04 -5.75 -16.98
CA ARG A 56 -8.05 -4.71 -17.24
C ARG A 56 -8.77 -4.89 -18.57
N LYS A 57 -8.05 -5.33 -19.62
CA LYS A 57 -8.67 -5.57 -20.93
C LYS A 57 -9.63 -6.76 -20.90
N ILE A 58 -9.26 -7.85 -20.23
CA ILE A 58 -10.12 -9.01 -20.04
C ILE A 58 -11.35 -8.64 -19.20
N GLU A 59 -11.17 -7.92 -18.08
CA GLU A 59 -12.28 -7.43 -17.25
C GLU A 59 -13.28 -6.59 -18.06
N ALA A 60 -12.77 -5.65 -18.87
CA ALA A 60 -13.60 -4.81 -19.73
C ALA A 60 -14.35 -5.63 -20.79
N ALA A 61 -13.67 -6.61 -21.40
CA ALA A 61 -14.29 -7.47 -22.40
C ALA A 61 -15.40 -8.34 -21.83
N VAL A 62 -15.19 -8.95 -20.66
CA VAL A 62 -16.22 -9.75 -19.99
C VAL A 62 -17.39 -8.87 -19.55
N LYS A 63 -17.13 -7.64 -19.07
CA LYS A 63 -18.19 -6.67 -18.77
C LYS A 63 -19.02 -6.33 -20.00
N ASN A 64 -18.38 -6.09 -21.14
CA ASN A 64 -19.06 -5.82 -22.41
C ASN A 64 -19.89 -7.03 -22.88
N LEU A 65 -19.37 -8.26 -22.71
CA LEU A 65 -20.12 -9.48 -23.00
C LEU A 65 -21.37 -9.59 -22.14
N LYS A 66 -21.27 -9.35 -20.82
CA LYS A 66 -22.43 -9.34 -19.91
C LYS A 66 -23.49 -8.33 -20.34
N THR A 67 -23.08 -7.14 -20.76
CA THR A 67 -24.03 -6.12 -21.26
C THR A 67 -24.66 -6.51 -22.60
N ALA A 68 -23.93 -7.21 -23.46
CA ALA A 68 -24.41 -7.67 -24.77
C ALA A 68 -25.32 -8.92 -24.68
N THR A 69 -25.17 -9.75 -23.64
CA THR A 69 -26.04 -10.91 -23.40
C THR A 69 -27.31 -10.55 -22.64
N SER A 70 -27.30 -9.43 -21.89
CA SER A 70 -28.46 -8.92 -21.14
C SER A 70 -29.59 -8.35 -22.02
N THR A 71 -29.41 -8.23 -23.34
CA THR A 71 -30.46 -7.77 -24.28
C THR A 71 -31.32 -8.89 -24.86
N LYS A 72 -31.26 -10.11 -24.31
CA LYS A 72 -32.23 -11.18 -24.62
C LYS A 72 -33.33 -11.21 -23.55
N PRO A 73 -34.62 -11.30 -23.94
CA PRO A 73 -35.74 -11.19 -23.01
C PRO A 73 -35.87 -12.48 -22.19
N TYR A 74 -35.32 -12.47 -20.98
CA TYR A 74 -35.64 -13.44 -19.93
C TYR A 74 -35.81 -12.71 -18.60
N ASP A 75 -36.69 -11.70 -18.61
CA ASP A 75 -37.41 -11.31 -17.40
C ASP A 75 -38.54 -12.33 -17.20
N ASN A 76 -38.40 -13.21 -16.19
CA ASN A 76 -39.50 -13.75 -15.38
C ASN A 76 -39.02 -14.89 -14.46
N PHE A 77 -38.06 -14.61 -13.58
CA PHE A 77 -37.93 -15.35 -12.31
C PHE A 77 -37.38 -14.40 -11.23
N SER A 78 -38.12 -13.31 -10.99
CA SER A 78 -37.90 -12.48 -9.81
C SER A 78 -39.24 -12.28 -9.14
N ASN A 79 -39.59 -13.20 -8.23
CA ASN A 79 -40.46 -12.93 -7.09
C ASN A 79 -40.21 -14.04 -6.06
N ASN A 80 -39.07 -13.94 -5.39
CA ASN A 80 -38.79 -14.39 -4.01
C ASN A 80 -37.30 -14.14 -3.73
N LYS A 81 -36.94 -12.85 -3.58
CA LYS A 81 -35.62 -12.48 -3.03
C LYS A 81 -35.68 -12.60 -1.52
N GLU A 82 -35.26 -13.73 -0.97
CA GLU A 82 -34.71 -13.69 0.39
C GLU A 82 -33.34 -13.00 0.35
N PRO A 83 -33.06 -12.04 1.24
CA PRO A 83 -31.79 -11.33 1.24
C PRO A 83 -30.71 -12.23 1.84
N CYS A 84 -29.91 -12.84 0.98
CA CYS A 84 -28.68 -13.52 1.40
C CYS A 84 -27.65 -12.45 1.83
N ARG A 85 -27.53 -12.22 3.14
CA ARG A 85 -26.40 -11.50 3.74
C ARG A 85 -25.16 -12.40 3.64
N GLY A 86 -24.13 -11.97 2.91
CA GLY A 86 -22.88 -12.74 2.84
C GLY A 86 -21.73 -12.11 2.04
N ASP A 87 -21.94 -11.01 1.31
CA ASP A 87 -20.92 -10.49 0.38
C ASP A 87 -19.85 -9.58 1.02
N GLU A 88 -19.78 -9.49 2.35
CA GLU A 88 -18.96 -8.47 3.03
C GLU A 88 -17.49 -8.89 3.32
N GLU A 89 -17.13 -10.17 3.25
CA GLU A 89 -15.84 -10.63 3.81
C GLU A 89 -14.62 -10.43 2.88
N ILE A 90 -14.73 -10.54 1.56
CA ILE A 90 -13.55 -10.51 0.65
C ILE A 90 -13.22 -9.09 0.17
N GLY A 91 -14.25 -8.24 -0.01
CA GLY A 91 -14.06 -6.80 -0.21
C GLY A 91 -13.33 -6.14 0.96
N SER A 92 -13.29 -6.79 2.12
CA SER A 92 -12.65 -6.30 3.33
C SER A 92 -11.13 -6.53 3.33
N LEU A 93 -10.64 -7.68 2.87
CA LEU A 93 -9.19 -8.00 2.87
C LEU A 93 -8.36 -7.09 1.96
N SER A 94 -8.80 -6.88 0.72
CA SER A 94 -8.11 -5.98 -0.23
C SER A 94 -8.12 -4.52 0.24
N LYS A 95 -9.18 -4.08 0.92
CA LYS A 95 -9.25 -2.76 1.55
C LYS A 95 -8.30 -2.64 2.74
N ILE A 96 -8.14 -3.70 3.54
CA ILE A 96 -7.21 -3.71 4.67
C ILE A 96 -5.75 -3.69 4.19
N GLN A 97 -5.40 -4.49 3.17
CA GLN A 97 -4.07 -4.44 2.54
C GLN A 97 -3.75 -3.05 1.97
N GLY A 98 -4.72 -2.42 1.29
CA GLY A 98 -4.58 -1.05 0.78
C GLY A 98 -4.28 -0.04 1.91
N LYS A 99 -5.01 -0.12 3.03
CA LYS A 99 -4.78 0.74 4.21
C LYS A 99 -3.39 0.54 4.82
N GLN A 100 -2.88 -0.69 4.87
CA GLN A 100 -1.53 -0.94 5.37
C GLN A 100 -0.44 -0.38 4.45
N VAL A 101 -0.63 -0.44 3.14
CA VAL A 101 0.29 0.19 2.17
C VAL A 101 0.31 1.71 2.33
N ASP A 102 -0.86 2.33 2.49
CA ASP A 102 -0.95 3.78 2.74
C ASP A 102 -0.29 4.18 4.07
N LYS A 103 -0.50 3.40 5.14
CA LYS A 103 0.13 3.61 6.44
C LYS A 103 1.66 3.49 6.35
N LEU A 104 2.18 2.50 5.61
CA LEU A 104 3.61 2.35 5.38
C LEU A 104 4.20 3.53 4.60
N ARG A 105 3.50 4.05 3.59
CA ARG A 105 3.93 5.24 2.85
C ARG A 105 4.04 6.44 3.79
N GLU A 106 3.01 6.70 4.58
CA GLU A 106 2.99 7.82 5.53
C GLU A 106 4.12 7.73 6.57
N LEU A 107 4.37 6.55 7.13
CA LEU A 107 5.45 6.34 8.10
C LEU A 107 6.84 6.54 7.47
N ASN A 108 7.05 6.07 6.24
CA ASN A 108 8.31 6.29 5.53
C ASN A 108 8.53 7.78 5.20
N ASP A 109 7.48 8.51 4.83
CA ASP A 109 7.57 9.95 4.59
C ASP A 109 7.94 10.71 5.88
N LYS A 110 7.34 10.33 7.01
CA LYS A 110 7.68 10.87 8.33
C LYS A 110 9.13 10.57 8.71
N LEU A 111 9.57 9.33 8.52
CA LEU A 111 10.96 8.93 8.76
C LEU A 111 11.93 9.73 7.89
N GLY A 112 11.63 9.92 6.61
CA GLY A 112 12.43 10.73 5.70
C GLY A 112 12.59 12.17 6.18
N LYS A 113 11.50 12.79 6.67
CA LYS A 113 11.52 14.14 7.24
C LYS A 113 12.35 14.21 8.53
N ALA A 114 12.18 13.25 9.44
CA ALA A 114 12.94 13.20 10.70
C ALA A 114 14.45 13.02 10.45
N VAL A 115 14.82 12.12 9.53
CA VAL A 115 16.22 11.91 9.13
C VAL A 115 16.82 13.15 8.45
N ALA A 116 16.04 13.85 7.61
CA ALA A 116 16.47 15.11 7.01
C ALA A 116 16.69 16.20 8.08
N ALA A 117 15.76 16.36 9.02
CA ALA A 117 15.88 17.32 10.13
C ALA A 117 17.10 17.02 11.01
N GLN A 118 17.34 15.74 11.32
CA GLN A 118 18.54 15.32 12.06
C GLN A 118 19.83 15.69 11.31
N LYS A 119 19.87 15.50 9.99
CA LYS A 119 21.02 15.90 9.15
C LYS A 119 21.22 17.41 9.12
N GLU A 120 20.16 18.22 9.11
CA GLU A 120 20.28 19.68 9.22
C GLU A 120 20.87 20.10 10.57
N ILE A 121 20.50 19.43 11.66
CA ILE A 121 21.13 19.59 12.99
C ILE A 121 22.59 19.12 13.00
N GLU A 122 23.04 18.35 12.01
CA GLU A 122 24.45 17.95 11.83
C GLU A 122 25.21 18.80 10.79
N LYS A 123 24.54 19.51 9.88
CA LYS A 123 25.19 20.39 8.89
C LYS A 123 25.79 21.64 9.52
N PHE A 124 27.11 21.71 9.60
CA PHE A 124 27.80 22.94 10.01
C PHE A 124 27.56 24.04 8.98
N ILE A 125 27.03 25.20 9.38
CA ILE A 125 26.96 26.41 8.54
C ILE A 125 28.13 27.31 8.98
N PRO A 126 29.23 27.38 8.20
CA PRO A 126 30.28 28.34 8.47
C PRO A 126 29.72 29.75 8.26
N LEU A 127 29.71 30.57 9.31
CA LEU A 127 29.48 32.01 9.14
C LEU A 127 30.59 32.62 8.27
N PRO A 128 30.26 33.60 7.41
CA PRO A 128 31.25 34.30 6.60
C PRO A 128 32.40 34.84 7.48
N GLU A 129 33.61 34.82 6.93
CA GLU A 129 34.80 35.32 7.61
C GLU A 129 34.68 36.84 7.79
N PRO A 130 34.80 37.38 9.02
CA PRO A 130 34.79 38.82 9.22
C PRO A 130 36.10 39.45 8.74
N GLU A 131 36.03 40.67 8.22
CA GLU A 131 37.20 41.51 7.97
C GLU A 131 37.52 42.39 9.20
N GLY A 132 38.80 42.74 9.44
CA GLY A 132 39.24 43.54 10.61
C GLY A 132 40.21 42.83 11.59
N PRO A 133 40.69 43.50 12.67
CA PRO A 133 41.68 42.95 13.62
C PRO A 133 41.10 41.96 14.65
N TYR A 134 39.78 41.79 14.69
CA TYR A 134 39.07 40.91 15.64
C TYR A 134 38.36 39.72 14.95
N LYS A 135 38.82 39.29 13.75
CA LYS A 135 38.16 38.25 12.92
C LYS A 135 37.92 36.92 13.64
N THR A 136 38.79 36.59 14.59
CA THR A 136 38.76 35.33 15.35
C THR A 136 38.00 35.45 16.67
N GLN A 137 37.66 36.67 17.11
CA GLN A 137 37.01 36.92 18.39
C GLN A 137 35.49 36.74 18.24
N ILE A 138 34.93 35.89 19.10
CA ILE A 138 33.49 35.63 19.21
C ILE A 138 33.04 36.17 20.56
N CYS A 139 32.03 37.04 20.57
CA CYS A 139 31.45 37.54 21.80
C CYS A 139 30.82 36.38 22.59
N SER A 140 31.12 36.26 23.89
CA SER A 140 30.55 35.22 24.75
C SER A 140 29.08 35.47 25.13
N ILE A 141 28.55 36.68 24.87
CA ILE A 141 27.17 37.06 25.19
C ILE A 141 26.24 36.84 23.97
N CYS A 142 26.56 37.44 22.82
CA CYS A 142 25.69 37.38 21.64
C CYS A 142 26.18 36.40 20.54
N HIS A 143 27.33 35.75 20.72
CA HIS A 143 27.93 34.77 19.79
C HIS A 143 28.27 35.29 18.37
N VAL A 144 28.16 36.60 18.13
CA VAL A 144 28.56 37.27 16.89
C VAL A 144 30.07 37.52 16.87
N ARG A 145 30.68 37.42 15.69
CA ARG A 145 32.12 37.71 15.49
C ARG A 145 32.40 39.22 15.48
N GLY A 146 33.65 39.60 15.76
CA GLY A 146 34.14 40.97 15.56
C GLY A 146 34.07 41.89 16.77
N HIS A 147 33.65 41.39 17.94
CA HIS A 147 33.73 42.12 19.21
C HIS A 147 33.89 41.16 20.41
N LYS A 148 34.32 41.71 21.55
CA LYS A 148 34.44 41.01 22.85
C LYS A 148 33.23 41.31 23.73
N SER A 149 32.96 40.43 24.71
CA SER A 149 31.98 40.68 25.78
C SER A 149 32.39 41.85 26.66
N ASP A 150 33.68 41.90 27.01
CA ASP A 150 34.29 42.95 27.81
C ASP A 150 35.12 43.85 26.90
N GLY A 151 34.73 45.13 26.85
CA GLY A 151 35.34 46.13 25.98
C GLY A 151 36.84 46.20 26.18
N ASN A 152 37.61 46.12 25.08
CA ASN A 152 39.03 46.44 25.14
C ASN A 152 39.20 47.95 24.92
N LYS A 153 39.80 48.61 25.92
CA LYS A 153 40.24 50.01 26.03
C LYS A 153 39.22 51.14 25.81
N ASP A 154 38.26 51.01 24.89
CA ASP A 154 37.25 52.04 24.62
C ASP A 154 35.84 51.47 24.82
N ARG A 155 35.34 51.70 26.02
CA ARG A 155 34.04 51.31 26.60
C ARG A 155 32.86 51.27 25.61
N SER A 156 32.69 50.17 24.90
CA SER A 156 31.36 49.74 24.44
C SER A 156 31.16 48.29 24.87
N HIS A 157 30.19 48.09 25.75
CA HIS A 157 29.74 46.75 26.12
C HIS A 157 29.08 46.12 24.88
N CYS A 158 28.95 44.79 24.84
CA CYS A 158 28.15 44.13 23.79
C CYS A 158 26.77 44.81 23.69
N MET A 159 26.54 45.56 22.61
CA MET A 159 25.26 46.28 22.37
C MET A 159 24.17 45.37 21.81
N LYS A 160 24.51 44.10 21.54
CA LYS A 160 23.58 43.10 21.03
C LYS A 160 22.97 42.32 22.19
N GLU A 161 21.71 41.93 22.02
CA GLU A 161 21.03 41.06 22.95
C GLU A 161 21.78 39.73 23.14
N PRO A 162 21.70 39.11 24.33
CA PRO A 162 22.24 37.79 24.58
C PRO A 162 21.67 36.76 23.60
N CYS A 163 22.52 35.84 23.14
CA CYS A 163 22.08 34.78 22.26
C CYS A 163 21.16 33.81 22.99
N THR A 164 19.96 33.60 22.44
CA THR A 164 18.91 32.79 23.07
C THR A 164 18.87 31.35 22.59
N SER A 165 19.27 31.06 21.34
CA SER A 165 19.24 29.71 20.76
C SER A 165 20.27 29.52 19.64
N TRP A 166 20.67 28.27 19.43
CA TRP A 166 21.55 27.85 18.33
C TRP A 166 20.97 28.19 16.94
N GLU A 167 19.65 28.25 16.81
CA GLU A 167 18.97 28.58 15.54
C GLU A 167 19.33 29.99 15.07
N TYR A 168 19.56 30.91 16.00
CA TYR A 168 19.91 32.30 15.70
C TYR A 168 21.40 32.49 15.40
N CYS A 169 22.28 31.82 16.16
CA CYS A 169 23.72 32.06 16.04
C CYS A 169 24.50 30.99 15.27
N GLY A 170 23.88 29.84 14.96
CA GLY A 170 24.50 28.70 14.27
C GLY A 170 25.65 28.03 15.06
N ARG A 171 25.90 28.41 16.32
CA ARG A 171 27.06 27.97 17.10
C ARG A 171 26.73 26.85 18.08
N ARG A 172 26.89 25.61 17.61
CA ARG A 172 26.62 24.41 18.40
C ARG A 172 27.53 24.25 19.61
N ASP A 173 28.77 24.72 19.53
CA ASP A 173 29.75 24.65 20.62
C ASP A 173 29.31 25.45 21.85
N LYS A 174 28.55 26.54 21.62
CA LYS A 174 27.99 27.40 22.66
C LYS A 174 26.62 26.93 23.16
N HIS A 175 25.89 26.21 22.32
CA HIS A 175 24.55 25.67 22.61
C HIS A 175 24.54 24.14 22.77
N LYS A 176 25.64 23.55 23.28
CA LYS A 176 25.78 22.08 23.39
C LYS A 176 24.61 21.39 24.10
N PRO A 177 24.10 21.87 25.24
CA PRO A 177 22.99 21.19 25.93
C PRO A 177 21.71 21.15 25.10
N GLU A 178 21.38 22.27 24.44
CA GLU A 178 20.21 22.42 23.58
C GLU A 178 20.29 21.49 22.36
N VAL A 179 21.41 21.55 21.62
CA VAL A 179 21.66 20.72 20.43
C VAL A 179 21.71 19.23 20.79
N SER A 180 22.30 18.87 21.94
CA SER A 180 22.35 17.48 22.39
C SER A 180 20.97 16.94 22.77
N ARG A 181 20.10 17.77 23.36
CA ARG A 181 18.72 17.40 23.67
C ARG A 181 17.93 17.17 22.39
N MET A 182 17.98 18.11 21.45
CA MET A 182 17.31 17.99 20.15
C MET A 182 17.77 16.75 19.38
N LYS A 183 19.08 16.45 19.38
CA LYS A 183 19.61 15.24 18.74
C LYS A 183 19.03 13.97 19.36
N LYS A 184 19.02 13.88 20.69
CA LYS A 184 18.45 12.72 21.40
C LYS A 184 16.95 12.54 21.14
N GLU A 185 16.20 13.64 21.10
CA GLU A 185 14.77 13.63 20.78
C GLU A 185 14.53 13.10 19.36
N MET A 186 15.29 13.59 18.37
CA MET A 186 15.21 13.13 16.98
C MET A 186 15.62 11.66 16.83
N GLU A 187 16.68 11.22 17.52
CA GLU A 187 17.10 9.81 17.52
C GLU A 187 16.01 8.90 18.09
N LYS A 188 15.31 9.35 19.14
CA LYS A 188 14.19 8.62 19.72
C LYS A 188 13.02 8.52 18.75
N GLU A 189 12.64 9.62 18.10
CA GLU A 189 11.58 9.65 17.09
C GLU A 189 11.90 8.71 15.90
N ILE A 190 13.13 8.76 15.39
CA ILE A 190 13.59 7.86 14.31
C ILE A 190 13.49 6.40 14.74
N LYS A 191 13.86 6.08 15.99
CA LYS A 191 13.79 4.70 16.50
C LYS A 191 12.35 4.22 16.62
N GLU A 192 11.44 5.07 17.11
CA GLU A 192 10.01 4.76 17.20
C GLU A 192 9.40 4.55 15.82
N LEU A 193 9.65 5.45 14.86
CA LEU A 193 9.17 5.31 13.49
C LEU A 193 9.67 4.02 12.81
N ASN A 194 10.94 3.66 13.01
CA ASN A 194 11.48 2.39 12.46
C ASN A 194 10.80 1.15 13.06
N ARG A 195 10.49 1.19 14.37
CA ARG A 195 9.75 0.10 15.02
C ARG A 195 8.35 -0.04 14.42
N ASP A 196 7.64 1.06 14.29
CA ASP A 196 6.26 1.07 13.77
C ASP A 196 6.23 0.64 12.29
N ILE A 197 7.22 1.03 11.48
CA ILE A 197 7.37 0.52 10.11
C ILE A 197 7.57 -0.98 10.09
N THR A 198 8.40 -1.51 10.98
CA THR A 198 8.69 -2.96 11.05
C THR A 198 7.44 -3.73 11.46
N GLU A 199 6.69 -3.25 12.43
CA GLU A 199 5.44 -3.85 12.88
C GLU A 199 4.41 -3.92 11.74
N VAL A 200 4.16 -2.79 11.06
CA VAL A 200 3.19 -2.76 9.95
C VAL A 200 3.66 -3.61 8.76
N LYS A 201 4.96 -3.69 8.49
CA LYS A 201 5.51 -4.60 7.47
C LYS A 201 5.23 -6.06 7.80
N ASN A 202 5.48 -6.46 9.05
CA ASN A 202 5.23 -7.83 9.49
C ASN A 202 3.73 -8.17 9.43
N GLU A 203 2.86 -7.26 9.88
CA GLU A 203 1.41 -7.45 9.76
C GLU A 203 0.99 -7.66 8.30
N LYS A 204 1.50 -6.84 7.38
CA LYS A 204 1.21 -6.96 5.95
C LYS A 204 1.69 -8.30 5.38
N GLU A 205 2.91 -8.71 5.72
CA GLU A 205 3.46 -10.00 5.26
C GLU A 205 2.61 -11.18 5.75
N GLN A 206 2.18 -11.16 7.02
CA GLN A 206 1.27 -12.18 7.54
C GLN A 206 -0.07 -12.21 6.79
N MET A 207 -0.61 -11.03 6.46
CA MET A 207 -1.83 -10.92 5.66
C MET A 207 -1.65 -11.45 4.24
N ASP A 208 -0.51 -11.19 3.61
CA ASP A 208 -0.21 -11.67 2.26
C ASP A 208 -0.05 -13.20 2.25
N ILE A 209 0.68 -13.76 3.21
CA ILE A 209 0.82 -15.22 3.38
C ILE A 209 -0.56 -15.86 3.61
N PHE A 210 -1.40 -15.25 4.43
CA PHE A 210 -2.77 -15.72 4.66
C PHE A 210 -3.60 -15.67 3.38
N ALA A 211 -3.50 -14.58 2.61
CA ALA A 211 -4.21 -14.40 1.35
C ALA A 211 -3.77 -15.46 0.31
N GLU A 212 -2.47 -15.68 0.14
CA GLU A 212 -1.93 -16.70 -0.78
C GLU A 212 -2.40 -18.10 -0.42
N ARG A 213 -2.31 -18.48 0.87
CA ARG A 213 -2.81 -19.78 1.37
C ARG A 213 -4.31 -19.94 1.14
N SER A 214 -5.08 -18.86 1.29
CA SER A 214 -6.52 -18.88 1.06
C SER A 214 -6.86 -19.06 -0.43
N GLN A 215 -6.07 -18.47 -1.34
CA GLN A 215 -6.28 -18.57 -2.79
C GLN A 215 -5.94 -19.97 -3.33
N SER A 216 -4.91 -20.62 -2.77
CA SER A 216 -4.55 -22.00 -3.11
C SER A 216 -5.41 -23.05 -2.38
N SER A 217 -6.36 -22.63 -1.54
CA SER A 217 -7.18 -23.57 -0.77
C SER A 217 -8.15 -24.33 -1.67
N PHE A 218 -8.40 -25.61 -1.35
CA PHE A 218 -9.40 -26.44 -2.02
C PHE A 218 -10.74 -25.72 -2.15
N MET A 219 -11.18 -25.06 -1.08
CA MET A 219 -12.44 -24.32 -1.04
C MET A 219 -12.50 -23.23 -2.10
N HIS A 220 -11.39 -22.52 -2.32
CA HIS A 220 -11.33 -21.40 -3.25
C HIS A 220 -11.25 -21.87 -4.71
N LEU A 221 -10.43 -22.88 -5.00
CA LEU A 221 -10.35 -23.48 -6.34
C LEU A 221 -11.66 -24.18 -6.75
N MET A 222 -12.27 -24.91 -5.83
CA MET A 222 -13.53 -25.59 -6.10
C MET A 222 -14.70 -24.62 -6.24
N LYS A 223 -14.66 -23.47 -5.56
CA LYS A 223 -15.68 -22.43 -5.69
C LYS A 223 -15.83 -21.98 -7.14
N LEU A 224 -14.70 -21.72 -7.81
CA LEU A 224 -14.66 -21.35 -9.23
C LEU A 224 -15.24 -22.44 -10.12
N ARG A 225 -14.78 -23.68 -9.93
CA ARG A 225 -15.21 -24.82 -10.75
C ARG A 225 -16.70 -25.10 -10.61
N LEU A 226 -17.25 -25.04 -9.39
CA LEU A 226 -18.68 -25.24 -9.16
C LEU A 226 -19.52 -24.14 -9.81
N LYS A 227 -19.09 -22.87 -9.70
CA LYS A 227 -19.75 -21.76 -10.40
C LYS A 227 -19.73 -21.97 -11.91
N ALA A 228 -18.62 -22.44 -12.48
CA ALA A 228 -18.50 -22.71 -13.91
C ALA A 228 -19.38 -23.89 -14.36
N ILE A 229 -19.46 -24.97 -13.58
CA ILE A 229 -20.25 -26.18 -13.91
C ILE A 229 -21.75 -25.91 -13.84
N ASN A 230 -22.21 -25.17 -12.83
CA ASN A 230 -23.63 -24.85 -12.70
C ASN A 230 -23.85 -23.39 -12.31
N PRO A 231 -23.70 -22.46 -13.27
CA PRO A 231 -23.80 -21.04 -13.00
C PRO A 231 -25.19 -20.63 -12.53
N MET A 232 -26.25 -21.26 -13.08
CA MET A 232 -27.63 -20.98 -12.70
C MET A 232 -27.92 -21.33 -11.23
N LYS A 233 -27.36 -22.45 -10.73
CA LYS A 233 -27.54 -22.87 -9.34
C LYS A 233 -26.83 -21.95 -8.34
N TYR A 234 -25.64 -21.45 -8.69
CA TYR A 234 -24.75 -20.76 -7.74
C TYR A 234 -24.69 -19.24 -7.93
N SER A 235 -25.26 -18.69 -9.00
CA SER A 235 -25.28 -17.24 -9.28
C SER A 235 -26.09 -16.41 -8.27
N LEU A 236 -27.12 -17.02 -7.66
CA LEU A 236 -28.07 -16.32 -6.78
C LEU A 236 -27.96 -16.74 -5.31
N CYS A 237 -27.17 -17.77 -4.98
CA CYS A 237 -27.12 -18.31 -3.62
C CYS A 237 -25.72 -18.78 -3.23
N THR A 238 -24.93 -17.85 -2.68
CA THR A 238 -23.58 -18.11 -2.15
C THR A 238 -23.58 -19.16 -1.02
N ASN A 239 -24.66 -19.24 -0.22
CA ASN A 239 -24.78 -20.22 0.86
C ASN A 239 -24.86 -21.67 0.35
N LEU A 240 -25.58 -21.90 -0.76
CA LEU A 240 -25.64 -23.23 -1.39
C LEU A 240 -24.27 -23.63 -1.94
N LEU A 241 -23.55 -22.68 -2.53
CA LEU A 241 -22.18 -22.90 -3.00
C LEU A 241 -21.25 -23.29 -1.84
N MET A 242 -21.30 -22.56 -0.72
CA MET A 242 -20.48 -22.86 0.46
C MET A 242 -20.83 -24.22 1.07
N ARG A 243 -22.12 -24.58 1.15
CA ARG A 243 -22.56 -25.89 1.66
C ARG A 243 -22.04 -27.04 0.80
N ASP A 244 -22.16 -26.92 -0.51
CA ASP A 244 -21.69 -27.94 -1.45
C ASP A 244 -20.16 -28.04 -1.41
N LEU A 245 -19.44 -26.92 -1.28
CA LEU A 245 -17.98 -26.90 -1.09
C LEU A 245 -17.54 -27.62 0.18
N ILE A 246 -18.20 -27.36 1.32
CA ILE A 246 -17.90 -28.04 2.58
C ILE A 246 -18.14 -29.54 2.45
N THR A 247 -19.25 -29.93 1.81
CA THR A 247 -19.60 -31.34 1.58
C THR A 247 -18.54 -32.04 0.72
N LEU A 248 -18.05 -31.36 -0.33
CA LEU A 248 -16.99 -31.87 -1.18
C LEU A 248 -15.65 -31.97 -0.44
N ASN A 249 -15.28 -30.95 0.34
CA ASN A 249 -14.04 -30.93 1.11
C ASN A 249 -13.99 -32.08 2.12
N ILE A 250 -15.11 -32.37 2.80
CA ILE A 250 -15.19 -33.51 3.72
C ILE A 250 -14.98 -34.82 2.96
N ARG A 251 -15.61 -35.00 1.79
CA ARG A 251 -15.52 -36.23 1.01
C ARG A 251 -14.16 -36.48 0.36
N THR A 252 -13.35 -35.45 0.14
CA THR A 252 -12.01 -35.57 -0.47
C THR A 252 -10.88 -35.80 0.55
N ASN A 253 -11.15 -35.63 1.85
CA ASN A 253 -10.16 -35.82 2.93
C ASN A 253 -10.32 -37.18 3.67
N TYR A 254 -11.13 -38.09 3.13
CA TYR A 254 -11.24 -39.49 3.53
C TYR A 254 -10.98 -40.38 2.32
#